data_AF-A0A1N6FS92-F1
#
_entry.id   AF-A0A1N6FS92-F1
#
_cell.length_a   1.000
_cell.length_b   1.000
_cell.length_c   1.000
_cell.angle_alpha   90.00
_cell.angle_beta   90.00
_cell.angle_gamma   90.00
#
_symmetry.space_group_name_H-M   'P 1'
#
loop_
_entity.id
_entity.type
_entity.pdbx_description
1 polymer ?
#
loop_
_entity_poly.entity_id
_entity_poly.type
_entity_poly.pdbx_seq_one_letter_code
_entity_poly.pdbx_strand_id
1 'polypeptide(L)'
;MLKLAAVASSVLVSLGLAAFVPAQPPGPDGPPPPKAKPKGKGEAKKKGEAGPKDDLMKAYNLLRRLRAADGSAGHPEERIRDWTERATRYYRDGLKAFDGGDDFLAHEYGAIAHDLARAADHARNAALLDRPDPDLRPPADGFGPDDSGERVRRALNRAYDRISELDNGDPALGAGFYLKASRDLYRAARRDAEAGREERGGELARAAEAMTHVADHLGHAADGPPVPPGGRGRLGPQPGVRREPPPPPDRREPNAKRAERRESDLPPPLPPG
;
A
#
# COMPACT_ATOMS: atom_id res chain seq x y z
N MET A 1 9.89 -20.32 53.38
CA MET A 1 8.57 -19.79 53.77
C MET A 1 7.78 -19.50 52.49
N LEU A 2 6.82 -20.36 52.17
CA LEU A 2 5.88 -20.19 51.07
C LEU A 2 4.77 -19.21 51.48
N LYS A 3 4.29 -18.37 50.55
CA LYS A 3 2.93 -17.84 50.58
C LYS A 3 2.30 -17.96 49.19
N LEU A 4 1.29 -18.83 49.13
CA LEU A 4 0.29 -19.01 48.09
C LEU A 4 -0.79 -17.91 48.20
N ALA A 5 -1.29 -17.44 47.05
CA ALA A 5 -2.67 -16.97 46.83
C ALA A 5 -2.88 -16.85 45.31
N ALA A 6 -3.53 -17.79 44.61
CA ALA A 6 -4.98 -18.06 44.52
C ALA A 6 -5.76 -17.09 43.60
N VAL A 7 -5.91 -17.55 42.36
CA VAL A 7 -7.01 -17.49 41.37
C VAL A 7 -8.25 -16.63 41.70
N ALA A 8 -8.70 -15.86 40.69
CA ALA A 8 -10.14 -15.69 40.41
C ALA A 8 -10.38 -15.48 38.92
N SER A 9 -10.88 -16.53 38.26
CA SER A 9 -11.44 -16.55 36.92
C SER A 9 -12.88 -16.03 36.95
N SER A 10 -13.31 -15.25 35.97
CA SER A 10 -14.74 -15.20 35.59
C SER A 10 -14.94 -14.76 34.15
N VAL A 11 -15.41 -15.74 33.36
CA VAL A 11 -15.96 -15.63 32.01
C VAL A 11 -17.41 -15.17 32.13
N LEU A 12 -17.85 -14.21 31.30
CA LEU A 12 -19.26 -14.03 30.99
C LEU A 12 -19.43 -13.80 29.49
N VAL A 13 -19.78 -14.89 28.81
CA VAL A 13 -20.38 -14.90 27.47
C VAL A 13 -21.87 -14.66 27.66
N SER A 14 -22.45 -13.71 26.93
CA SER A 14 -23.91 -13.54 26.87
C SER A 14 -24.35 -13.47 25.41
N LEU A 15 -24.76 -14.62 24.89
CA LEU A 15 -25.54 -14.80 23.66
C LEU A 15 -26.98 -14.34 23.94
N GLY A 16 -27.47 -13.36 23.19
CA GLY A 16 -28.88 -12.97 23.19
C GLY A 16 -29.55 -13.37 21.88
N LEU A 17 -30.24 -14.51 21.88
CA LEU A 17 -31.08 -15.01 20.79
C LEU A 17 -32.51 -15.09 21.34
N ALA A 18 -33.39 -14.19 20.88
CA ALA A 18 -34.80 -14.22 21.23
C ALA A 18 -35.64 -14.17 19.94
N ALA A 19 -36.33 -15.27 19.69
CA ALA A 19 -37.43 -15.42 18.74
C ALA A 19 -38.64 -16.01 19.50
N PHE A 20 -39.81 -15.99 18.85
CA PHE A 20 -41.17 -16.42 19.27
C PHE A 20 -42.01 -15.28 19.88
N VAL A 21 -43.25 -15.00 19.44
CA VAL A 21 -44.47 -15.81 19.14
C VAL A 21 -45.49 -14.91 18.35
N PRO A 22 -46.63 -15.34 17.74
CA PRO A 22 -47.07 -16.54 17.00
C PRO A 22 -47.55 -16.24 15.54
N ALA A 23 -47.84 -17.32 14.78
CA ALA A 23 -48.55 -17.31 13.51
C ALA A 23 -50.09 -17.14 13.65
N GLN A 24 -50.71 -16.38 12.76
CA GLN A 24 -52.17 -16.35 12.53
C GLN A 24 -52.52 -17.17 11.25
N PRO A 25 -53.65 -17.92 11.22
CA PRO A 25 -54.11 -18.67 10.04
C PRO A 25 -54.79 -17.77 8.98
N PRO A 26 -54.98 -18.25 7.74
CA PRO A 26 -55.15 -17.42 6.54
C PRO A 26 -56.60 -16.99 6.29
N GLY A 27 -56.78 -15.77 5.78
CA GLY A 27 -58.04 -15.24 5.24
C GLY A 27 -57.83 -14.71 3.80
N PRO A 28 -58.90 -14.66 2.98
CA PRO A 28 -58.84 -14.86 1.53
C PRO A 28 -58.49 -13.60 0.73
N ASP A 29 -57.76 -13.82 -0.37
CA ASP A 29 -57.66 -13.04 -1.61
C ASP A 29 -57.89 -11.52 -1.53
N GLY A 30 -56.78 -10.80 -1.30
CA GLY A 30 -56.62 -9.42 -1.73
C GLY A 30 -55.15 -9.16 -2.09
N PRO A 31 -54.83 -8.59 -3.27
CA PRO A 31 -53.44 -8.30 -3.61
C PRO A 31 -52.87 -7.28 -2.61
N PRO A 32 -51.67 -7.52 -2.04
CA PRO A 32 -51.08 -6.59 -1.09
C PRO A 32 -50.76 -5.25 -1.78
N PRO A 33 -51.05 -4.10 -1.16
CA PRO A 33 -50.64 -2.80 -1.68
C PRO A 33 -49.12 -2.73 -1.77
N PRO A 34 -48.54 -2.08 -2.81
CA PRO A 34 -47.11 -2.00 -2.98
C PRO A 34 -46.50 -1.25 -1.80
N LYS A 35 -45.69 -1.96 -0.99
CA LYS A 35 -44.86 -1.35 0.05
C LYS A 35 -43.94 -0.32 -0.61
N ALA A 36 -44.20 0.95 -0.33
CA ALA A 36 -43.30 2.05 -0.60
C ALA A 36 -41.94 1.74 0.06
N LYS A 37 -40.93 1.45 -0.76
CA LYS A 37 -39.54 1.44 -0.31
C LYS A 37 -39.19 2.87 0.11
N PRO A 38 -38.65 3.12 1.32
CA PRO A 38 -38.04 4.40 1.59
C PRO A 38 -36.85 4.52 0.64
N LYS A 39 -36.92 5.48 -0.30
CA LYS A 39 -35.76 6.01 -1.02
C LYS A 39 -34.90 6.78 0.00
N GLY A 40 -34.27 6.05 0.92
CA GLY A 40 -33.05 6.52 1.54
C GLY A 40 -32.01 6.56 0.44
N LYS A 41 -31.56 7.77 0.08
CA LYS A 41 -30.33 7.99 -0.68
C LYS A 41 -29.19 7.36 0.11
N GLY A 42 -28.99 6.05 -0.06
CA GLY A 42 -27.68 5.46 0.13
C GLY A 42 -26.82 6.11 -0.94
N GLU A 43 -25.91 6.98 -0.51
CA GLU A 43 -24.76 7.33 -1.31
C GLU A 43 -24.18 6.01 -1.80
N ALA A 44 -24.20 5.83 -3.12
CA ALA A 44 -23.45 4.76 -3.73
C ALA A 44 -22.00 4.99 -3.31
N LYS A 45 -21.52 4.23 -2.32
CA LYS A 45 -20.10 4.12 -2.01
C LYS A 45 -19.44 3.77 -3.33
N LYS A 46 -18.76 4.75 -3.93
CA LYS A 46 -17.89 4.51 -5.06
C LYS A 46 -16.94 3.41 -4.61
N LYS A 47 -17.02 2.26 -5.29
CA LYS A 47 -16.02 1.21 -5.18
C LYS A 47 -14.72 1.81 -5.70
N GLY A 48 -13.88 2.38 -4.85
CA GLY A 48 -12.61 2.93 -5.33
C GLY A 48 -11.75 3.76 -4.39
N GLU A 49 -12.31 4.58 -3.49
CA GLU A 49 -11.46 5.36 -2.57
C GLU A 49 -11.35 4.62 -1.24
N ALA A 50 -10.18 4.01 -1.03
CA ALA A 50 -9.80 3.50 0.27
C ALA A 50 -9.85 4.68 1.25
N GLY A 51 -10.72 4.58 2.27
CA GLY A 51 -10.80 5.62 3.28
C GLY A 51 -9.57 5.57 4.20
N PRO A 52 -9.31 6.62 5.01
CA PRO A 52 -8.20 6.63 5.96
C PRO A 52 -8.16 5.38 6.86
N LYS A 53 -9.34 4.85 7.23
CA LYS A 53 -9.48 3.59 7.98
C LYS A 53 -8.84 2.40 7.28
N ASP A 54 -9.01 2.28 5.97
CA ASP A 54 -8.51 1.15 5.21
C ASP A 54 -6.98 1.16 5.14
N ASP A 55 -6.38 2.33 4.93
CA ASP A 55 -4.92 2.45 4.85
C ASP A 55 -4.25 2.27 6.22
N LEU A 56 -4.84 2.83 7.29
CA LEU A 56 -4.44 2.53 8.66
C LEU A 56 -4.54 1.03 8.96
N MET A 57 -5.58 0.36 8.47
CA MET A 57 -5.75 -1.08 8.70
C MET A 57 -4.71 -1.91 7.92
N LYS A 58 -4.41 -1.55 6.66
CA LYS A 58 -3.33 -2.18 5.89
C LYS A 58 -1.99 -2.01 6.60
N ALA A 59 -1.66 -0.80 7.04
CA ALA A 59 -0.43 -0.50 7.77
C ALA A 59 -0.32 -1.35 9.05
N TYR A 60 -1.38 -1.38 9.88
CA TYR A 60 -1.41 -2.19 11.09
C TYR A 60 -1.17 -3.68 10.81
N ASN A 61 -1.86 -4.24 9.81
CA ASN A 61 -1.77 -5.67 9.50
C ASN A 61 -0.35 -6.06 9.08
N LEU A 62 0.33 -5.20 8.33
CA LEU A 62 1.69 -5.43 7.88
C LEU A 62 2.71 -5.24 9.01
N LEU A 63 2.59 -4.17 9.80
CA LEU A 63 3.41 -3.93 10.99
C LEU A 63 3.29 -5.07 12.02
N ARG A 64 2.08 -5.58 12.24
CA ARG A 64 1.84 -6.73 13.13
C ARG A 64 2.58 -7.97 12.63
N ARG A 65 2.56 -8.23 11.32
CA ARG A 65 3.26 -9.35 10.70
C ARG A 65 4.77 -9.23 10.84
N LEU A 66 5.33 -8.06 10.52
CA LEU A 66 6.76 -7.78 10.64
C LEU A 66 7.26 -8.05 12.07
N ARG A 67 6.57 -7.51 13.08
CA ARG A 67 6.93 -7.71 14.49
C ARG A 67 6.81 -9.16 14.95
N ALA A 68 5.78 -9.87 14.49
CA ALA A 68 5.62 -11.29 14.82
C ALA A 68 6.77 -12.13 14.26
N ALA A 69 7.36 -11.69 13.15
CA ALA A 69 8.39 -12.43 12.43
C ALA A 69 9.83 -12.04 12.86
N ASP A 70 10.02 -10.89 13.51
CA ASP A 70 11.29 -10.52 14.16
C ASP A 70 11.65 -11.47 15.32
N GLY A 71 10.66 -12.11 15.95
CA GLY A 71 10.87 -13.07 17.03
C GLY A 71 11.41 -14.43 16.58
N SER A 72 11.35 -14.74 15.27
CA SER A 72 11.71 -16.08 14.75
C SER A 72 12.91 -16.08 13.80
N ALA A 73 13.36 -14.93 13.29
CA ALA A 73 14.29 -14.85 12.17
C ALA A 73 15.61 -14.13 12.49
N GLY A 74 16.20 -14.33 13.67
CA GLY A 74 17.44 -13.64 14.08
C GLY A 74 17.30 -12.11 14.10
N HIS A 75 18.36 -11.38 14.44
CA HIS A 75 18.29 -9.92 14.45
C HIS A 75 18.06 -9.38 13.02
N PRO A 76 16.97 -8.63 12.77
CA PRO A 76 16.74 -8.00 11.48
C PRO A 76 17.87 -7.00 11.20
N GLU A 77 18.22 -6.82 9.91
CA GLU A 77 19.16 -5.78 9.52
C GLU A 77 18.70 -4.44 10.10
N GLU A 78 19.63 -3.66 10.65
CA GLU A 78 19.34 -2.41 11.37
C GLU A 78 18.47 -1.44 10.54
N ARG A 79 18.66 -1.46 9.21
CA ARG A 79 17.87 -0.68 8.25
C ARG A 79 16.38 -1.08 8.23
N ILE A 80 16.08 -2.38 8.23
CA ILE A 80 14.69 -2.89 8.22
C ILE A 80 14.00 -2.49 9.53
N ARG A 81 14.74 -2.54 10.65
CA ARG A 81 14.25 -2.07 11.96
C ARG A 81 13.92 -0.58 11.93
N ASP A 82 14.83 0.28 11.45
CA ASP A 82 14.58 1.74 11.35
C ASP A 82 13.34 2.05 10.50
N TRP A 83 13.16 1.37 9.37
CA TRP A 83 11.98 1.56 8.51
C TRP A 83 10.68 1.11 9.20
N THR A 84 10.72 0.01 9.93
CA THR A 84 9.57 -0.50 10.70
C THR A 84 9.21 0.44 11.86
N GLU A 85 10.20 1.04 12.51
CA GLU A 85 9.99 2.06 13.55
C GLU A 85 9.42 3.35 12.98
N ARG A 86 9.92 3.82 11.83
CA ARG A 86 9.36 4.97 11.09
C ARG A 86 7.92 4.73 10.68
N ALA A 87 7.63 3.56 10.08
CA ALA A 87 6.27 3.15 9.73
C ALA A 87 5.34 3.16 10.95
N THR A 88 5.83 2.68 12.10
CA THR A 88 5.08 2.72 13.36
C THR A 88 4.78 4.16 13.82
N ARG A 89 5.70 5.10 13.63
CA ARG A 89 5.48 6.52 13.95
C ARG A 89 4.38 7.12 13.09
N TYR A 90 4.48 6.97 11.76
CA TYR A 90 3.44 7.46 10.85
C TYR A 90 2.08 6.81 11.08
N TYR A 91 2.03 5.52 11.41
CA TYR A 91 0.77 4.87 11.78
C TYR A 91 0.11 5.54 13.00
N ARG A 92 0.91 5.91 14.02
CA ARG A 92 0.40 6.62 15.20
C ARG A 92 -0.03 8.04 14.86
N ASP A 93 0.68 8.73 13.97
CA ASP A 93 0.31 10.08 13.56
C ASP A 93 -0.97 10.08 12.69
N GLY A 94 -1.16 9.05 11.86
CA GLY A 94 -2.42 8.81 11.14
C GLY A 94 -3.59 8.50 12.07
N LEU A 95 -3.37 7.73 13.15
CA LEU A 95 -4.41 7.54 14.18
C LEU A 95 -4.79 8.85 14.88
N LYS A 96 -3.80 9.68 15.25
CA LYS A 96 -4.08 10.99 15.85
C LYS A 96 -4.86 11.91 14.91
N ALA A 97 -4.48 11.94 13.63
CA ALA A 97 -5.21 12.72 12.61
C ALA A 97 -6.65 12.21 12.45
N PHE A 98 -6.82 10.88 12.42
CA PHE A 98 -8.14 10.25 12.33
C PHE A 98 -9.03 10.58 13.54
N ASP A 99 -8.48 10.48 14.74
CA ASP A 99 -9.18 10.84 15.99
C ASP A 99 -9.49 12.35 16.06
N GLY A 100 -8.65 13.17 15.44
CA GLY A 100 -8.83 14.62 15.29
C GLY A 100 -9.81 15.04 14.18
N GLY A 101 -10.34 14.08 13.40
CA GLY A 101 -11.25 14.34 12.29
C GLY A 101 -10.59 14.86 11.01
N ASP A 102 -9.26 14.79 10.91
CA ASP A 102 -8.52 15.11 9.68
C ASP A 102 -8.35 13.84 8.83
N ASP A 103 -9.39 13.53 8.06
CA ASP A 103 -9.43 12.34 7.20
C ASP A 103 -8.33 12.35 6.12
N PHE A 104 -7.92 13.53 5.65
CA PHE A 104 -6.87 13.68 4.65
C PHE A 104 -5.51 13.31 5.23
N LEU A 105 -5.10 13.94 6.34
CA LEU A 105 -3.84 13.60 6.99
C LEU A 105 -3.84 12.16 7.52
N ALA A 106 -4.99 11.66 7.98
CA ALA A 106 -5.12 10.26 8.38
C ALA A 106 -4.85 9.30 7.21
N HIS A 107 -5.34 9.63 6.01
CA HIS A 107 -5.08 8.87 4.80
C HIS A 107 -3.60 8.91 4.42
N GLU A 108 -3.00 10.10 4.31
CA GLU A 108 -1.61 10.24 3.89
C GLU A 108 -0.65 9.57 4.88
N TYR A 109 -0.82 9.77 6.19
CA TYR A 109 0.00 9.10 7.20
C TYR A 109 -0.23 7.58 7.24
N GLY A 110 -1.46 7.13 7.01
CA GLY A 110 -1.77 5.70 6.86
C GLY A 110 -1.07 5.07 5.66
N ALA A 111 -1.08 5.76 4.51
CA ALA A 111 -0.41 5.33 3.29
C ALA A 111 1.12 5.32 3.45
N ILE A 112 1.73 6.37 4.02
CA ILE A 112 3.16 6.42 4.36
C ILE A 112 3.55 5.21 5.23
N ALA A 113 2.77 4.95 6.29
CA ALA A 113 3.03 3.85 7.19
C ALA A 113 2.95 2.49 6.49
N HIS A 114 1.95 2.31 5.63
CA HIS A 114 1.77 1.09 4.85
C HIS A 114 2.92 0.88 3.86
N ASP A 115 3.31 1.89 3.10
CA ASP A 115 4.37 1.76 2.11
C ASP A 115 5.75 1.56 2.71
N LEU A 116 6.04 2.19 3.86
CA LEU A 116 7.26 1.89 4.61
C LEU A 116 7.27 0.45 5.14
N ALA A 117 6.14 -0.03 5.67
CA ALA A 117 6.02 -1.42 6.09
C ALA A 117 6.16 -2.39 4.91
N ARG A 118 5.65 -2.02 3.72
CA ARG A 118 5.80 -2.79 2.48
C ARG A 118 7.25 -2.85 2.01
N ALA A 119 7.97 -1.72 2.06
CA ALA A 119 9.38 -1.69 1.74
C ALA A 119 10.21 -2.55 2.72
N ALA A 120 9.90 -2.50 4.02
CA ALA A 120 10.54 -3.33 5.04
C ALA A 120 10.26 -4.83 4.83
N ASP A 121 9.03 -5.22 4.50
CA ASP A 121 8.66 -6.61 4.21
C ASP A 121 9.41 -7.16 2.99
N HIS A 122 9.44 -6.40 1.89
CA HIS A 122 10.19 -6.78 0.69
C HIS A 122 11.71 -6.87 0.94
N ALA A 123 12.29 -5.91 1.66
CA ALA A 123 13.71 -5.97 2.02
C ALA A 123 14.04 -7.15 2.93
N ARG A 124 13.14 -7.50 3.86
CA ARG A 124 13.27 -8.70 4.69
C ARG A 124 13.19 -9.98 3.86
N ASN A 125 12.24 -10.07 2.93
CA ASN A 125 12.15 -11.22 2.03
C ASN A 125 13.42 -11.37 1.18
N ALA A 126 13.99 -10.27 0.68
CA ALA A 126 15.27 -10.27 -0.01
C ALA A 126 16.43 -10.77 0.88
N ALA A 127 16.47 -10.35 2.16
CA ALA A 127 17.49 -10.81 3.11
C ALA A 127 17.34 -12.32 3.44
N LEU A 128 16.12 -12.85 3.45
CA LEU A 128 15.87 -14.29 3.61
C LEU A 128 16.36 -15.09 2.40
N LEU A 129 16.20 -14.54 1.19
CA LEU A 129 16.71 -15.15 -0.06
C LEU A 129 18.24 -15.10 -0.18
N ASP A 130 18.92 -14.27 0.62
CA ASP A 130 20.39 -14.16 0.65
C ASP A 130 21.07 -15.23 1.50
N ARG A 131 20.30 -15.94 2.34
CA ARG A 131 20.81 -17.00 3.21
C ARG A 131 20.57 -18.34 2.52
N PRO A 132 21.53 -18.86 1.73
CA PRO A 132 21.41 -20.22 1.21
C PRO A 132 21.31 -21.18 2.39
N ASP A 133 20.32 -22.08 2.33
CA ASP A 133 20.23 -23.19 3.28
C ASP A 133 21.47 -24.08 3.07
N PRO A 134 22.37 -24.19 4.08
CA PRO A 134 23.63 -24.91 3.91
C PRO A 134 23.41 -26.41 3.65
N ASP A 135 22.24 -26.95 4.02
CA ASP A 135 21.91 -28.36 3.86
C ASP A 135 21.24 -28.65 2.50
N LEU A 136 20.87 -27.62 1.75
CA LEU A 136 20.23 -27.75 0.44
C LEU A 136 21.17 -27.29 -0.67
N ARG A 137 21.45 -28.18 -1.64
CA ARG A 137 22.12 -27.78 -2.87
C ARG A 137 21.21 -26.82 -3.64
N PRO A 138 21.75 -25.74 -4.23
CA PRO A 138 20.96 -24.93 -5.13
C PRO A 138 20.43 -25.83 -6.25
N PRO A 139 19.18 -25.61 -6.69
CA PRO A 139 18.68 -26.31 -7.87
C PRO A 139 19.58 -26.02 -9.09
N ALA A 140 19.57 -26.92 -10.07
CA ALA A 140 20.25 -26.70 -11.34
C ALA A 140 19.70 -25.45 -12.04
N ASP A 141 20.54 -24.78 -12.83
CA ASP A 141 20.13 -23.61 -13.62
C ASP A 141 18.89 -23.94 -14.46
N GLY A 142 17.88 -23.07 -14.39
CA GLY A 142 16.59 -23.26 -15.08
C GLY A 142 15.50 -23.95 -14.25
N PHE A 143 15.75 -24.31 -12.99
CA PHE A 143 14.69 -24.73 -12.07
C PHE A 143 14.05 -23.52 -11.40
N GLY A 144 12.84 -23.15 -11.84
CA GLY A 144 12.07 -22.03 -11.29
C GLY A 144 10.83 -21.79 -12.14
N PRO A 145 9.87 -20.97 -11.71
CA PRO A 145 8.78 -20.57 -12.57
C PRO A 145 9.37 -19.85 -13.79
N ASP A 146 9.05 -20.29 -15.01
CA ASP A 146 9.57 -19.71 -16.27
C ASP A 146 9.38 -18.18 -16.39
N ASP A 147 8.48 -17.61 -15.59
CA ASP A 147 8.12 -16.18 -15.52
C ASP A 147 8.88 -15.39 -14.40
N SER A 148 9.85 -15.98 -13.69
CA SER A 148 10.62 -15.25 -12.65
C SER A 148 11.31 -14.00 -13.21
N GLY A 149 12.02 -14.16 -14.32
CA GLY A 149 12.79 -13.08 -14.94
C GLY A 149 11.89 -11.96 -15.45
N GLU A 150 10.72 -12.28 -16.01
CA GLU A 150 9.77 -11.26 -16.48
C GLU A 150 9.15 -10.48 -15.32
N ARG A 151 8.75 -11.15 -14.22
CA ARG A 151 8.26 -10.45 -13.01
C ARG A 151 9.30 -9.51 -12.43
N VAL A 152 10.57 -9.92 -12.42
CA VAL A 152 11.69 -9.11 -11.92
C VAL A 152 11.96 -7.92 -12.82
N ARG A 153 12.02 -8.13 -14.15
CA ARG A 153 12.13 -7.04 -15.14
C ARG A 153 11.01 -6.03 -14.99
N ARG A 154 9.76 -6.49 -14.84
CA ARG A 154 8.59 -5.62 -14.64
C ARG A 154 8.70 -4.81 -13.34
N ALA A 155 9.16 -5.41 -12.25
CA ALA A 155 9.38 -4.70 -10.98
C ALA A 155 10.52 -3.66 -11.09
N LEU A 156 11.64 -4.03 -11.70
CA LEU A 156 12.77 -3.11 -11.95
C LEU A 156 12.35 -1.93 -12.83
N ASN A 157 11.57 -2.17 -13.89
CA ASN A 157 11.08 -1.10 -14.76
C ASN A 157 10.18 -0.13 -13.99
N ARG A 158 9.23 -0.64 -13.18
CA ARG A 158 8.38 0.24 -12.35
C ARG A 158 9.20 1.07 -11.37
N ALA A 159 10.15 0.45 -10.67
CA ALA A 159 11.03 1.17 -9.74
C ALA A 159 11.86 2.24 -10.47
N TYR A 160 12.45 1.89 -11.63
CA TYR A 160 13.23 2.84 -12.44
C TYR A 160 12.39 4.02 -12.91
N ASP A 161 11.20 3.76 -13.46
CA ASP A 161 10.30 4.80 -13.97
C ASP A 161 9.91 5.75 -12.84
N ARG A 162 9.51 5.23 -11.68
CA ARG A 162 9.15 6.05 -10.51
C ARG A 162 10.31 6.88 -9.96
N ILE A 163 11.51 6.30 -9.84
CA ILE A 163 12.70 7.05 -9.39
C ILE A 163 13.04 8.15 -10.40
N SER A 164 13.01 7.83 -11.69
CA SER A 164 13.30 8.80 -12.75
C SER A 164 12.28 9.94 -12.78
N GLU A 165 11.00 9.67 -12.54
CA GLU A 165 9.96 10.70 -12.42
C GLU A 165 10.26 11.65 -11.25
N LEU A 166 10.66 11.12 -10.09
CA LEU A 166 10.93 11.90 -8.88
C LEU A 166 12.27 12.66 -8.94
N ASP A 167 13.27 12.14 -9.63
CA ASP A 167 14.57 12.83 -9.86
C ASP A 167 14.41 14.13 -10.68
N ASN A 168 13.33 14.25 -11.47
CA ASN A 168 13.07 15.42 -12.30
C ASN A 168 12.32 16.55 -11.56
N GLY A 169 11.96 16.35 -10.28
CA GLY A 169 11.23 17.32 -9.46
C GLY A 169 11.98 17.70 -8.19
N ASP A 170 11.48 18.74 -7.51
CA ASP A 170 11.97 19.10 -6.18
C ASP A 170 11.35 18.14 -5.14
N PRO A 171 12.17 17.40 -4.37
CA PRO A 171 11.65 16.46 -3.40
C PRO A 171 10.98 17.20 -2.24
N ALA A 172 9.82 16.70 -1.80
CA ALA A 172 9.14 17.21 -0.61
C ALA A 172 10.07 17.18 0.62
N LEU A 173 9.81 18.06 1.59
CA LEU A 173 10.58 18.10 2.83
C LEU A 173 10.58 16.74 3.52
N GLY A 174 11.77 16.21 3.80
CA GLY A 174 11.95 14.88 4.41
C GLY A 174 11.89 13.70 3.44
N ALA A 175 11.51 13.90 2.16
CA ALA A 175 11.46 12.83 1.17
C ALA A 175 12.85 12.33 0.72
N GLY A 176 13.88 13.18 0.80
CA GLY A 176 15.24 12.86 0.32
C GLY A 176 15.85 11.58 0.92
N PHE A 177 15.53 11.26 2.19
CA PHE A 177 15.95 10.01 2.81
C PHE A 177 15.39 8.78 2.09
N TYR A 178 14.10 8.82 1.75
CA TYR A 178 13.38 7.71 1.12
C TYR A 178 13.75 7.57 -0.36
N LEU A 179 13.95 8.68 -1.07
CA LEU A 179 14.45 8.68 -2.43
C LEU A 179 15.86 8.07 -2.51
N LYS A 180 16.76 8.47 -1.60
CA LYS A 180 18.08 7.86 -1.51
C LYS A 180 18.00 6.35 -1.24
N ALA A 181 17.16 5.94 -0.29
CA ALA A 181 16.95 4.52 -0.01
C ALA A 181 16.41 3.74 -1.22
N SER A 182 15.47 4.33 -1.97
CA SER A 182 14.93 3.76 -3.20
C SER A 182 16.01 3.56 -4.26
N ARG A 183 16.90 4.55 -4.48
CA ARG A 183 18.04 4.44 -5.41
C ARG A 183 19.01 3.33 -4.99
N ASP A 184 19.33 3.26 -3.70
CA ASP A 184 20.26 2.26 -3.16
C ASP A 184 19.68 0.84 -3.31
N LEU A 185 18.37 0.67 -3.04
CA LEU A 185 17.64 -0.59 -3.26
C LEU A 185 17.58 -0.97 -4.74
N TYR A 186 17.27 -0.03 -5.63
CA TYR A 186 17.24 -0.28 -7.07
C TYR A 186 18.61 -0.73 -7.62
N ARG A 187 19.69 -0.06 -7.20
CA ARG A 187 21.06 -0.46 -7.59
C ARG A 187 21.40 -1.86 -7.08
N ALA A 188 20.97 -2.21 -5.87
CA ALA A 188 21.14 -3.57 -5.34
C ALA A 188 20.29 -4.59 -6.13
N ALA A 189 19.03 -4.27 -6.39
CA ALA A 189 18.10 -5.09 -7.15
C ALA A 189 18.63 -5.45 -8.54
N ARG A 190 19.19 -4.45 -9.24
CA ARG A 190 19.76 -4.65 -10.56
C ARG A 190 21.02 -5.52 -10.52
N ARG A 191 21.93 -5.29 -9.57
CA ARG A 191 23.13 -6.13 -9.40
C ARG A 191 22.78 -7.59 -9.13
N ASP A 192 21.71 -7.84 -8.38
CA ASP A 192 21.21 -9.19 -8.13
C ASP A 192 20.63 -9.84 -9.38
N ALA A 193 19.80 -9.11 -10.12
CA ALA A 193 19.26 -9.60 -11.38
C ALA A 193 20.37 -9.91 -12.41
N GLU A 194 21.39 -9.06 -12.51
CA GLU A 194 22.57 -9.29 -13.36
C GLU A 194 23.40 -10.50 -12.92
N ALA A 195 23.39 -10.82 -11.63
CA ALA A 195 24.07 -11.98 -11.06
C ALA A 195 23.21 -13.26 -11.05
N GLY A 196 22.05 -13.27 -11.72
CA GLY A 196 21.13 -14.40 -11.76
C GLY A 196 20.34 -14.64 -10.46
N ARG A 197 20.46 -13.76 -9.46
CA ARG A 197 19.66 -13.79 -8.22
C ARG A 197 18.33 -13.08 -8.44
N GLU A 198 17.57 -13.55 -9.43
CA GLU A 198 16.36 -12.90 -9.91
C GLU A 198 15.34 -12.65 -8.80
N GLU A 199 15.02 -13.66 -7.97
CA GLU A 199 14.02 -13.52 -6.92
C GLU A 199 14.37 -12.44 -5.89
N ARG A 200 15.63 -12.43 -5.43
CA ARG A 200 16.15 -11.41 -4.52
C ARG A 200 16.13 -10.03 -5.17
N GLY A 201 16.56 -9.94 -6.43
CA GLY A 201 16.48 -8.71 -7.23
C GLY A 201 15.05 -8.19 -7.35
N GLY A 202 14.07 -9.06 -7.55
CA GLY A 202 12.66 -8.72 -7.62
C GLY A 202 12.10 -8.15 -6.32
N GLU A 203 12.45 -8.74 -5.17
CA GLU A 203 12.07 -8.23 -3.85
C GLU A 203 12.69 -6.84 -3.59
N LEU A 204 13.99 -6.67 -3.87
CA LEU A 204 14.65 -5.38 -3.73
C LEU A 204 14.04 -4.30 -4.65
N ALA A 205 13.65 -4.66 -5.87
CA ALA A 205 12.97 -3.75 -6.79
C ALA A 205 11.59 -3.31 -6.26
N ARG A 206 10.81 -4.24 -5.68
CA ARG A 206 9.53 -3.91 -5.03
C ARG A 206 9.72 -3.04 -3.79
N ALA A 207 10.78 -3.28 -3.02
CA ALA A 207 11.14 -2.41 -1.90
C ALA A 207 11.49 -0.99 -2.37
N ALA A 208 12.24 -0.87 -3.47
CA ALA A 208 12.59 0.42 -4.07
C ALA A 208 11.33 1.17 -4.55
N GLU A 209 10.41 0.49 -5.23
CA GLU A 209 9.11 1.02 -5.65
C GLU A 209 8.28 1.48 -4.44
N ALA A 210 8.19 0.68 -3.37
CA ALA A 210 7.47 1.09 -2.17
C ALA A 210 8.05 2.37 -1.52
N MET A 211 9.38 2.55 -1.53
CA MET A 211 10.02 3.76 -1.01
C MET A 211 9.70 5.03 -1.83
N THR A 212 9.42 4.93 -3.13
CA THR A 212 9.02 6.11 -3.92
C THR A 212 7.62 6.58 -3.56
N HIS A 213 6.71 5.67 -3.25
CA HIS A 213 5.35 6.02 -2.78
C HIS A 213 5.36 6.78 -1.45
N VAL A 214 6.28 6.44 -0.55
CA VAL A 214 6.48 7.20 0.70
C VAL A 214 6.81 8.66 0.42
N ALA A 215 7.67 8.92 -0.58
CA ALA A 215 8.03 10.28 -0.96
C ALA A 215 6.83 11.06 -1.52
N ASP A 216 5.96 10.43 -2.32
CA ASP A 216 4.74 11.07 -2.84
C ASP A 216 3.80 11.49 -1.70
N HIS A 217 3.49 10.54 -0.80
CA HIS A 217 2.56 10.79 0.30
C HIS A 217 3.09 11.82 1.30
N LEU A 218 4.42 11.92 1.46
CA LEU A 218 5.02 13.03 2.22
C LEU A 218 4.83 14.38 1.52
N GLY A 219 4.92 14.42 0.20
CA GLY A 219 4.59 15.60 -0.59
C GLY A 219 3.13 16.00 -0.41
N HIS A 220 2.20 15.07 -0.59
CA HIS A 220 0.77 15.33 -0.41
C HIS A 220 0.42 15.79 1.02
N ALA A 221 0.99 15.15 2.04
CA ALA A 221 0.78 15.55 3.43
C ALA A 221 1.28 16.98 3.71
N ALA A 222 2.36 17.42 3.03
CA ALA A 222 2.90 18.77 3.16
C ALA A 222 2.12 19.82 2.35
N ASP A 223 1.69 19.47 1.13
CA ASP A 223 0.97 20.37 0.21
C ASP A 223 -0.51 20.56 0.62
N GLY A 224 -1.06 19.61 1.37
CA GLY A 224 -2.45 19.60 1.78
C GLY A 224 -3.39 19.00 0.73
N PRO A 225 -4.70 18.93 1.02
CA PRO A 225 -5.66 18.28 0.13
C PRO A 225 -5.72 19.00 -1.22
N PRO A 226 -5.85 18.25 -2.34
CA PRO A 226 -5.93 18.86 -3.65
C PRO A 226 -7.15 19.79 -3.72
N VAL A 227 -6.91 21.05 -4.09
CA VAL A 227 -8.01 22.00 -4.29
C VAL A 227 -8.75 21.60 -5.57
N PRO A 228 -10.04 21.26 -5.52
CA PRO A 228 -10.77 20.92 -6.73
C PRO A 228 -10.77 22.12 -7.69
N PRO A 229 -10.61 21.90 -9.01
CA PRO A 229 -10.65 22.97 -9.99
C PRO A 229 -12.08 23.55 -10.01
N GLY A 230 -12.28 24.68 -9.32
CA GLY A 230 -13.60 25.30 -9.18
C GLY A 230 -13.84 26.10 -7.89
N GLY A 231 -12.86 26.23 -7.00
CA GLY A 231 -12.97 26.97 -5.73
C GLY A 231 -13.13 28.50 -5.80
N ARG A 232 -13.61 29.08 -6.90
CA ARG A 232 -14.14 30.46 -6.93
C ARG A 232 -15.62 30.42 -7.30
N GLY A 233 -16.49 30.59 -6.30
CA GLY A 233 -17.89 30.96 -6.48
C GLY A 233 -18.81 29.87 -7.03
N ARG A 234 -19.62 29.26 -6.14
CA ARG A 234 -20.86 28.59 -6.55
C ARG A 234 -21.78 29.62 -7.22
N LEU A 235 -21.78 29.66 -8.54
CA LEU A 235 -22.97 29.95 -9.33
C LEU A 235 -23.41 28.62 -9.93
N GLY A 236 -24.64 28.22 -9.64
CA GLY A 236 -25.19 26.92 -10.04
C GLY A 236 -25.12 26.69 -11.54
N PRO A 237 -25.23 25.42 -11.99
CA PRO A 237 -25.18 25.09 -13.41
C PRO A 237 -26.33 25.79 -14.14
N GLN A 238 -25.99 26.70 -15.06
CA GLN A 238 -26.91 27.18 -16.07
C GLN A 238 -27.30 25.99 -16.98
N PRO A 239 -28.58 25.64 -17.11
CA PRO A 239 -29.02 24.56 -17.97
C PRO A 239 -28.90 25.01 -19.44
N GLY A 240 -28.12 24.30 -20.25
CA GLY A 240 -28.18 24.43 -21.72
C GLY A 240 -26.86 24.48 -22.47
N VAL A 241 -25.71 24.66 -21.82
CA VAL A 241 -24.44 24.66 -22.55
C VAL A 241 -23.87 23.24 -22.58
N ARG A 242 -24.05 22.56 -23.71
CA ARG A 242 -23.31 21.34 -24.04
C ARG A 242 -21.83 21.71 -24.14
N ARG A 243 -21.11 21.68 -23.01
CA ARG A 243 -19.65 21.76 -23.01
C ARG A 243 -19.16 20.51 -23.71
N GLU A 244 -18.45 20.70 -24.81
CA GLU A 244 -17.62 19.63 -25.37
C GLU A 244 -16.70 19.13 -24.24
N PRO A 245 -16.52 17.80 -24.13
CA PRO A 245 -15.57 17.28 -23.17
C PRO A 245 -14.22 17.94 -23.43
N PRO A 246 -13.50 18.40 -22.38
CA PRO A 246 -12.14 18.87 -22.58
C PRO A 246 -11.36 17.79 -23.32
N PRO A 247 -10.46 18.18 -24.25
CA PRO A 247 -9.61 17.20 -24.89
C PRO A 247 -8.96 16.35 -23.80
N PRO A 248 -8.84 15.02 -24.02
CA PRO A 248 -8.15 14.17 -23.07
C PRO A 248 -6.83 14.85 -22.72
N PRO A 249 -6.44 14.89 -21.43
CA PRO A 249 -5.13 15.41 -21.07
C PRO A 249 -4.12 14.73 -21.98
N ASP A 250 -3.18 15.51 -22.52
CA ASP A 250 -2.05 15.03 -23.29
C ASP A 250 -1.31 14.01 -22.41
N ARG A 251 -1.79 12.78 -22.42
CA ARG A 251 -1.04 11.63 -21.96
C ARG A 251 0.09 11.63 -22.96
N ARG A 252 1.25 12.14 -22.54
CA ARG A 252 2.52 11.80 -23.18
C ARG A 252 2.40 10.32 -23.48
N GLU A 253 2.29 10.00 -24.77
CA GLU A 253 2.29 8.63 -25.21
C GLU A 253 3.45 7.94 -24.50
N PRO A 254 3.32 6.66 -24.11
CA PRO A 254 4.45 5.93 -23.58
C PRO A 254 5.60 6.12 -24.56
N ASN A 255 6.60 6.87 -24.11
CA ASN A 255 7.72 7.39 -24.89
C ASN A 255 8.13 6.36 -25.93
N ALA A 256 8.21 6.66 -27.23
CA ALA A 256 8.48 5.65 -28.28
C ALA A 256 9.74 4.80 -27.99
N LYS A 257 10.69 5.34 -27.20
CA LYS A 257 11.84 4.62 -26.61
C LYS A 257 11.48 3.42 -25.70
N ARG A 258 10.24 3.33 -25.23
CA ARG A 258 9.69 2.25 -24.38
C ARG A 258 9.32 1.02 -25.21
N ALA A 259 8.81 1.21 -26.43
CA ALA A 259 8.48 0.13 -27.34
C ALA A 259 9.72 -0.48 -28.01
N GLU A 260 10.81 0.29 -28.15
CA GLU A 260 12.09 -0.20 -28.67
C GLU A 260 12.94 -0.95 -27.64
N ARG A 261 12.70 -0.78 -26.34
CA ARG A 261 13.31 -1.65 -25.32
C ARG A 261 12.66 -3.01 -25.44
N ARG A 262 13.38 -3.96 -26.02
CA ARG A 262 12.99 -5.37 -26.04
C ARG A 262 12.63 -5.78 -24.61
N GLU A 263 11.52 -6.51 -24.46
CA GLU A 263 11.06 -7.07 -23.18
C GLU A 263 12.12 -7.97 -22.49
N SER A 264 13.22 -8.28 -23.18
CA SER A 264 14.40 -8.99 -22.71
C SER A 264 15.35 -8.16 -21.85
N ASP A 265 15.35 -6.83 -21.94
CA ASP A 265 16.47 -6.02 -21.43
C ASP A 265 16.16 -5.40 -20.05
N LEU A 266 17.15 -5.42 -19.15
CA LEU A 266 17.06 -4.75 -17.84
C LEU A 266 16.98 -3.21 -18.02
N PRO A 267 16.31 -2.48 -17.11
CA PRO A 267 16.33 -1.03 -17.11
C PRO A 267 17.77 -0.49 -16.93
N PRO A 268 18.06 0.72 -17.45
CA PRO A 268 19.42 1.27 -17.48
C PRO A 268 19.88 1.68 -16.08
N PRO A 269 21.17 1.99 -15.89
CA PRO A 269 21.65 2.33 -14.55
C PRO A 269 21.11 3.71 -14.22
N LEU A 270 20.70 3.90 -12.96
CA LEU A 270 20.45 5.26 -12.48
C LEU A 270 21.77 6.04 -12.51
N PRO A 271 21.75 7.33 -12.86
CA PRO A 271 22.92 8.17 -12.78
C PRO A 271 23.48 8.20 -11.34
N PRO A 272 24.77 8.59 -11.15
CA PRO A 272 25.24 8.96 -9.82
C PRO A 272 24.34 10.08 -9.29
N GLY A 273 23.95 9.97 -8.02
CA GLY A 273 23.11 10.96 -7.33
C GLY A 273 23.73 11.29 -5.99
#